data_AF-A0A957FM88-F1
#
_entry.id   AF-A0A957FM88-F1
#
_cell.length_a   1.000
_cell.length_b   1.000
_cell.length_c   1.000
_cell.angle_alpha   90.00
_cell.angle_beta   90.00
_cell.angle_gamma   90.00
#
_symmetry.space_group_name_H-M   'P 1'
#
loop_
_entity.id
_entity.type
_entity.pdbx_description
1 polymer ?
#
loop_
_entity_poly.entity_id
_entity_poly.type
_entity_poly.pdbx_seq_one_letter_code
_entity_poly.pdbx_strand_id
1 'polypeptide(L)' 'HTLTRDLPLEQFVLFSTGVSLLGAPGQGNHAAANAFMDTLVYARRAQGLPGISINWGAWADIGV' A
#
# COMPACT_ATOMS: atom_id res chain seq x y z
N HIS A 1 5.27 8.54 -5.26
CA HIS A 1 6.37 7.71 -5.81
C HIS A 1 7.30 8.51 -6.72
N THR A 2 6.81 9.17 -7.78
CA THR A 2 7.67 9.84 -8.78
C THR A 2 8.40 11.05 -8.20
N LEU A 3 7.68 11.91 -7.47
CA LEU A 3 8.26 13.10 -6.81
C LEU A 3 9.30 12.76 -5.75
N THR A 4 9.23 11.54 -5.20
CA THR A 4 10.10 11.06 -4.12
C THR A 4 11.06 9.97 -4.61
N ARG A 5 11.30 9.91 -5.93
CA ARG A 5 12.17 8.89 -6.53
C ARG A 5 13.63 9.15 -6.18
N ASP A 6 14.07 10.39 -6.32
CA ASP A 6 15.47 10.78 -6.18
C ASP A 6 15.78 11.37 -4.79
N LEU A 7 14.80 11.33 -3.88
CA LEU A 7 15.00 11.73 -2.48
C LEU A 7 15.66 10.58 -1.70
N PRO A 8 16.61 10.87 -0.80
CA PRO A 8 17.26 9.87 0.04
C PRO A 8 16.34 9.46 1.21
N LEU A 9 15.20 8.87 0.89
CA LEU A 9 14.27 8.36 1.90
C LEU A 9 14.88 7.14 2.59
N GLU A 10 14.80 7.08 3.92
CA GLU A 10 15.06 5.84 4.65
C GLU A 10 13.89 4.86 4.48
N GLN A 11 12.65 5.39 4.47
CA GLN A 11 11.42 4.61 4.47
C GLN A 11 10.37 5.27 3.57
N PHE A 12 9.60 4.43 2.87
CA PHE A 12 8.41 4.82 2.12
C PHE A 12 7.31 3.83 2.45
N VAL A 13 6.34 4.24 3.28
CA VAL A 13 5.33 3.33 3.83
C VAL A 13 3.96 3.68 3.26
N LEU A 14 3.26 2.68 2.73
CA LEU A 14 1.86 2.78 2.30
C LEU A 14 0.98 1.94 3.22
N PHE A 15 -0.19 2.48 3.55
CA PHE A 15 -1.18 1.80 4.38
C PHE A 15 -2.23 1.21 3.45
N SER A 16 -2.23 -0.11 3.37
CA SER A 16 -3.13 -0.94 2.58
C SER A 16 -4.10 -1.68 3.51
N THR A 17 -4.92 -2.57 2.96
CA THR A 17 -5.82 -3.44 3.74
C THR A 17 -5.77 -4.88 3.23
N GLY A 18 -6.10 -5.86 4.06
CA GLY A 18 -6.24 -7.26 3.65
C GLY A 18 -7.29 -7.49 2.55
N VAL A 19 -8.22 -6.56 2.37
CA VAL A 19 -9.22 -6.58 1.28
C VAL A 19 -8.55 -6.53 -0.10
N SER A 20 -7.32 -6.01 -0.25
CA SER A 20 -6.59 -6.07 -1.53
C SER A 20 -6.24 -7.49 -1.97
N LEU A 21 -6.09 -8.42 -1.01
CA LEU A 21 -5.67 -9.79 -1.26
C LEU A 21 -6.85 -10.76 -1.30
N LEU A 22 -7.75 -10.64 -0.33
CA LEU A 22 -8.87 -11.58 -0.14
C LEU A 22 -10.15 -11.11 -0.84
N GLY A 23 -10.25 -9.82 -1.15
CA GLY A 23 -11.48 -9.19 -1.61
C GLY A 23 -12.54 -9.11 -0.53
N ALA A 24 -13.54 -8.26 -0.75
CA ALA A 24 -14.76 -8.23 0.05
C ALA A 24 -15.93 -7.81 -0.86
N PRO A 25 -17.10 -8.47 -0.78
CA PRO A 25 -18.28 -8.08 -1.55
C PRO A 25 -18.61 -6.59 -1.35
N GLY A 26 -18.87 -5.87 -2.43
CA GLY A 26 -19.16 -4.43 -2.41
C GLY A 26 -17.92 -3.52 -2.29
N GLN A 27 -16.72 -4.07 -2.08
CA GLN A 27 -15.48 -3.29 -1.88
C GLN A 27 -14.52 -3.34 -3.08
N GLY A 28 -15.02 -3.58 -4.30
CA GLY A 28 -14.17 -3.74 -5.49
C GLY A 28 -13.22 -2.56 -5.76
N ASN A 29 -13.73 -1.33 -5.65
CA ASN A 29 -12.92 -0.11 -5.82
C ASN A 29 -11.83 -0.01 -4.73
N HIS A 30 -12.17 -0.37 -3.50
CA HIS A 30 -11.24 -0.33 -2.38
C HIS A 30 -10.17 -1.42 -2.53
N ALA A 31 -10.55 -2.64 -2.89
CA ALA A 31 -9.61 -3.73 -3.18
C ALA A 31 -8.61 -3.33 -4.28
N ALA A 32 -9.08 -2.76 -5.38
CA ALA A 32 -8.24 -2.33 -6.50
C ALA A 32 -7.24 -1.24 -6.10
N ALA A 33 -7.68 -0.21 -5.36
CA ALA A 33 -6.81 0.86 -4.90
C ALA A 33 -5.70 0.35 -3.98
N ASN A 34 -6.03 -0.56 -3.06
CA ASN A 34 -5.08 -1.12 -2.12
C ASN A 34 -4.12 -2.12 -2.79
N ALA A 35 -4.61 -2.94 -3.73
CA ALA A 35 -3.75 -3.81 -4.54
C ALA A 35 -2.75 -3.01 -5.40
N PHE A 36 -3.15 -1.84 -5.89
CA PHE A 36 -2.23 -0.91 -6.55
C PHE A 36 -1.12 -0.45 -5.60
N MET A 37 -1.43 -0.09 -4.34
CA MET A 37 -0.40 0.30 -3.36
C MET A 37 0.59 -0.84 -3.08
N ASP A 38 0.10 -2.06 -2.91
CA ASP A 38 0.92 -3.25 -2.69
C ASP A 38 1.87 -3.47 -3.87
N THR A 39 1.35 -3.34 -5.10
CA THR A 39 2.13 -3.52 -6.34
C THR A 39 3.10 -2.36 -6.57
N LEU A 40 2.75 -1.13 -6.20
CA LEU A 40 3.63 0.03 -6.31
C LEU A 40 4.87 -0.13 -5.42
N VAL A 41 4.69 -0.65 -4.20
CA VAL A 41 5.81 -0.97 -3.32
C VAL A 41 6.68 -2.07 -3.91
N TYR A 42 6.08 -3.12 -4.47
CA TYR A 42 6.83 -4.17 -5.18
C TYR A 42 7.68 -3.58 -6.33
N ALA A 43 7.08 -2.75 -7.17
CA ALA A 43 7.76 -2.08 -8.28
C ALA A 43 8.88 -1.14 -7.81
N ARG A 44 8.71 -0.43 -6.68
CA ARG A 44 9.78 0.39 -6.07
C ARG A 44 10.96 -0.45 -5.63
N ARG A 45 10.70 -1.55 -4.92
CA ARG A 45 11.76 -2.44 -4.42
C ARG A 45 12.54 -3.09 -5.56
N ALA A 46 11.87 -3.42 -6.67
CA ALA A 46 12.53 -3.92 -7.88
C ALA A 46 13.51 -2.89 -8.51
N GLN A 47 13.34 -1.60 -8.21
CA GLN A 47 14.23 -0.52 -8.64
C GLN A 47 15.28 -0.15 -7.56
N GLY A 48 15.41 -0.94 -6.49
CA GLY A 48 16.31 -0.66 -5.38
C GLY A 48 15.85 0.47 -4.45
N LEU A 49 14.62 0.97 -4.62
CA LEU A 49 14.07 2.04 -3.80
C LEU A 49 13.37 1.47 -2.55
N PRO A 50 13.40 2.20 -1.41
CA PRO A 50 12.67 1.82 -0.22
C PRO A 50 11.16 1.80 -0.47
N GLY A 51 10.48 0.86 0.18
CA GLY A 51 9.04 0.66 0.07
C GLY A 51 8.53 -0.44 1.01
N ILE A 52 7.50 -0.14 1.78
CA ILE A 52 6.73 -1.09 2.60
C ILE A 52 5.24 -0.82 2.36
N SER A 53 4.44 -1.86 2.13
CA SER A 53 2.98 -1.78 2.18
C SER A 53 2.52 -2.61 3.37
N ILE A 54 1.64 -2.06 4.19
CA ILE A 54 1.09 -2.75 5.37
C ILE A 54 -0.41 -2.94 5.16
N ASN A 55 -0.84 -4.19 5.05
CA ASN A 55 -2.26 -4.55 4.94
C ASN A 55 -2.90 -4.56 6.33
N TRP A 56 -3.45 -3.43 6.75
CA TRP A 56 -4.13 -3.31 8.04
C TRP A 56 -5.50 -4.01 8.04
N GLY A 57 -5.85 -4.57 9.21
CA GLY A 57 -7.23 -4.91 9.54
C GLY A 57 -8.00 -3.68 10.06
N ALA A 58 -9.22 -3.89 10.53
CA ALA A 58 -10.00 -2.83 11.15
C ALA A 58 -9.32 -2.31 12.43
N TRP A 59 -9.25 -1.00 12.58
CA TRP A 59 -8.75 -0.34 13.79
C TRP A 59 -9.91 -0.16 14.78
N ALA A 60 -9.67 -0.39 16.07
CA ALA A 60 -10.74 -0.48 17.07
C ALA A 60 -11.33 0.88 17.46
N ASP A 61 -10.48 1.89 17.72
CA ASP A 61 -10.89 3.10 18.44
C ASP A 61 -10.89 4.38 17.58
N ILE A 62 -10.14 4.40 16.48
CA ILE A 62 -10.00 5.57 15.58
C ILE A 62 -9.88 5.14 14.12
N GLY A 63 -10.55 5.85 13.21
CA GLY A 63 -10.43 5.65 11.76
C GLY A 63 -11.49 4.72 11.14
N VAL A 64 -11.27 4.36 9.86
CA VAL A 64 -12.19 3.61 8.95
C VAL A 64 -11.43 2.53 8.20
#